data_AF-A0A059LHS6-F1
#
_entry.id   AF-A0A059LHS6-F1
#
_cell.length_a   1.000
_cell.length_b   1.000
_cell.length_c   1.000
_cell.angle_alpha   90.00
_cell.angle_beta   90.00
_cell.angle_gamma   90.00
#
_symmetry.space_group_name_H-M   'P 1'
#
loop_
_entity.id
_entity.type
_entity.pdbx_description
1 polymer ?
#
loop_
_entity_poly.entity_id
_entity_poly.type
_entity_poly.pdbx_seq_one_letter_code
_entity_poly.pdbx_strand_id
1 'polypeptide(L)'
;MADEDAKILADALKLPLAERAEHKNWKVRSALFESLRESFAKAFSEDDPILAESAPLFAKGAGDANANVMDKALEALCAWLAIASESQASRIADGTCVAVASKCLKARAGTAAKAQEALLLFVELECASATQEACFKQLGDKVPKVVVAALDVLLEAVSAFGTK
;
A
#
# COMPACT_ATOMS: atom_id res chain seq x y z
N MET A 1 30.29 -6.28 -0.97
CA MET A 1 28.82 -6.44 -1.10
C MET A 1 28.07 -5.53 -0.14
N ALA A 2 28.25 -5.64 1.19
CA ALA A 2 27.58 -4.75 2.15
C ALA A 2 27.93 -3.26 1.97
N ASP A 3 29.22 -2.93 1.77
CA ASP A 3 29.66 -1.54 1.56
C ASP A 3 29.14 -0.93 0.24
N GLU A 4 28.94 -1.77 -0.78
CA GLU A 4 28.43 -1.34 -2.07
C GLU A 4 26.92 -1.06 -2.01
N ASP A 5 26.16 -1.93 -1.33
CA ASP A 5 24.74 -1.69 -1.06
C ASP A 5 24.54 -0.43 -0.22
N ALA A 6 25.36 -0.21 0.81
CA ALA A 6 25.30 0.99 1.65
C ALA A 6 25.55 2.26 0.83
N LYS A 7 26.53 2.23 -0.09
CA LYS A 7 26.81 3.35 -0.99
C LYS A 7 25.63 3.63 -1.93
N ILE A 8 25.04 2.59 -2.53
CA ILE A 8 23.87 2.73 -3.42
C ILE A 8 22.69 3.36 -2.67
N LEU A 9 22.42 2.90 -1.44
CA LEU A 9 21.34 3.45 -0.62
C LEU A 9 21.60 4.92 -0.26
N ALA A 10 22.83 5.28 0.12
CA ALA A 10 23.20 6.66 0.45
C ALA A 10 23.07 7.61 -0.76
N ASP A 11 23.49 7.18 -1.95
CA ASP A 11 23.36 7.98 -3.16
C ASP A 11 21.89 8.12 -3.59
N ALA A 12 21.07 7.10 -3.39
CA ALA A 12 19.65 7.14 -3.72
C ALA A 12 18.84 8.15 -2.87
N LEU A 13 19.32 8.53 -1.68
CA LEU A 13 18.67 9.56 -0.85
C LEU A 13 18.68 10.94 -1.51
N LYS A 14 19.57 11.17 -2.48
CA LYS A 14 19.66 12.44 -3.25
C LYS A 14 18.62 12.50 -4.38
N LEU A 15 17.96 11.39 -4.68
CA LEU A 15 16.99 11.30 -5.76
C LEU A 15 15.57 11.66 -5.26
N PRO A 16 14.72 12.25 -6.12
CA PRO A 16 13.31 12.43 -5.84
C PRO A 16 12.61 11.11 -5.49
N LEU A 17 11.53 11.17 -4.70
CA LEU A 17 10.79 9.97 -4.26
C LEU A 17 10.30 9.11 -5.43
N ALA A 18 9.82 9.75 -6.51
CA ALA A 18 9.39 9.06 -7.72
C ALA A 18 10.54 8.23 -8.34
N GLU A 19 11.72 8.81 -8.49
CA GLU A 19 12.89 8.10 -9.03
C GLU A 19 13.34 6.96 -8.11
N ARG A 20 13.28 7.16 -6.79
CA ARG A 20 13.56 6.10 -5.81
C ARG A 20 12.56 4.95 -5.93
N ALA A 21 11.28 5.24 -6.19
CA ALA A 21 10.23 4.24 -6.38
C ALA A 21 10.36 3.46 -7.70
N GLU A 22 11.07 4.02 -8.69
CA GLU A 22 11.35 3.34 -9.97
C GLU A 22 12.75 2.73 -10.05
N HIS A 23 13.56 2.88 -8.99
CA HIS A 23 14.97 2.53 -9.05
C HIS A 23 15.20 1.04 -9.34
N LYS A 24 16.18 0.73 -10.20
CA LYS A 24 16.49 -0.65 -10.63
C LYS A 24 16.84 -1.60 -9.48
N ASN A 25 17.47 -1.08 -8.42
CA ASN A 25 17.78 -1.84 -7.22
C ASN A 25 16.57 -1.88 -6.28
N TRP A 26 16.00 -3.06 -6.05
CA TRP A 26 14.85 -3.26 -5.17
C TRP A 26 15.11 -2.83 -3.73
N LYS A 27 16.36 -2.85 -3.24
CA LYS A 27 16.71 -2.38 -1.89
C LYS A 27 16.45 -0.89 -1.74
N VAL A 28 16.68 -0.09 -2.80
CA VAL A 28 16.36 1.34 -2.81
C VAL A 28 14.86 1.57 -2.71
N ARG A 29 14.07 0.83 -3.50
CA ARG A 29 12.60 0.92 -3.47
C ARG A 29 12.05 0.50 -2.10
N SER A 30 12.61 -0.57 -1.53
CA SER A 30 12.25 -1.04 -0.19
C SER A 30 12.57 -0.01 0.88
N ALA A 31 13.78 0.56 0.85
CA ALA A 31 14.22 1.58 1.81
C ALA A 31 13.41 2.88 1.67
N LEU A 32 12.93 3.22 0.47
CA LEU A 32 11.99 4.32 0.28
C LEU A 32 10.72 4.13 1.12
N PHE A 33 10.00 3.02 0.94
CA PHE A 33 8.75 2.80 1.68
C PHE A 33 8.98 2.67 3.19
N GLU A 34 10.08 2.06 3.60
CA GLU A 34 10.46 2.03 5.02
C GLU A 34 10.68 3.46 5.58
N SER A 35 11.41 4.32 4.85
CA SER A 35 11.60 5.71 5.27
C SER A 35 10.30 6.53 5.25
N LEU A 36 9.38 6.25 4.32
CA LEU A 36 8.07 6.91 4.28
C LEU A 36 7.23 6.55 5.51
N ARG A 37 7.17 5.27 5.87
CA ARG A 37 6.50 4.81 7.10
C ARG A 37 7.02 5.55 8.33
N GLU A 38 8.34 5.67 8.46
CA GLU A 38 8.96 6.39 9.57
C GLU A 38 8.65 7.90 9.58
N SER A 39 8.52 8.51 8.39
CA SER A 39 8.13 9.91 8.26
C SER A 39 6.67 10.12 8.65
N PHE A 40 5.74 9.23 8.27
CA PHE A 40 4.33 9.33 8.66
C PHE A 40 4.12 9.23 10.18
N ALA A 41 4.94 8.43 10.87
CA ALA A 41 4.93 8.37 12.33
C ALA A 41 5.34 9.69 13.01
N LYS A 42 5.93 10.63 12.26
CA LYS A 42 6.35 11.96 12.72
C LYS A 42 5.49 13.08 12.14
N ALA A 43 4.64 12.79 11.16
CA ALA A 43 3.74 13.76 10.56
C ALA A 43 2.73 14.21 11.61
N PHE A 44 2.54 15.52 11.74
CA PHE A 44 1.68 16.09 12.77
C PHE A 44 0.21 16.23 12.33
N SER A 45 -0.03 16.37 11.03
CA SER A 45 -1.37 16.46 10.44
C SER A 45 -1.40 15.97 9.00
N GLU A 46 -2.61 15.86 8.45
CA GLU A 46 -2.90 15.53 7.05
C GLU A 46 -2.34 16.55 6.02
N ASP A 47 -1.92 17.73 6.49
CA ASP A 47 -1.33 18.79 5.66
C ASP A 47 0.18 18.63 5.42
N ASP A 48 0.83 17.64 6.06
CA ASP A 48 2.26 17.43 5.88
C ASP A 48 2.55 17.12 4.39
N PRO A 49 3.45 17.87 3.73
CA PRO A 49 3.75 17.70 2.31
C PRO A 49 4.13 16.28 1.93
N ILE A 50 4.70 15.51 2.86
CA ILE A 50 5.10 14.12 2.61
C ILE A 50 3.92 13.24 2.21
N LEU A 51 2.69 13.52 2.69
CA LEU A 51 1.52 12.75 2.29
C LEU A 51 1.22 12.96 0.81
N ALA A 52 1.21 14.21 0.36
CA ALA A 52 0.91 14.55 -1.03
C ALA A 52 2.00 14.04 -1.99
N GLU A 53 3.27 14.17 -1.62
CA GLU A 53 4.40 13.71 -2.44
C GLU A 53 4.46 12.18 -2.57
N SER A 54 4.08 11.45 -1.52
CA SER A 54 4.17 9.98 -1.50
C SER A 54 2.92 9.26 -2.03
N ALA A 55 1.75 9.91 -2.02
CA ALA A 55 0.48 9.28 -2.41
C ALA A 55 0.52 8.55 -3.78
N PRO A 56 1.09 9.12 -4.86
CA PRO A 56 1.11 8.47 -6.18
C PRO A 56 1.95 7.19 -6.24
N LEU A 57 2.78 6.93 -5.22
CA LEU A 57 3.74 5.83 -5.21
C LEU A 57 3.13 4.50 -4.76
N PHE A 58 2.01 4.52 -4.04
CA PHE A 58 1.48 3.33 -3.37
C PHE A 58 0.96 2.26 -4.31
N ALA A 59 0.26 2.62 -5.39
CA ALA A 59 -0.20 1.63 -6.38
C ALA A 59 0.99 0.86 -6.98
N LYS A 60 2.11 1.55 -7.26
CA LYS A 60 3.33 0.93 -7.77
C LYS A 60 4.04 0.09 -6.71
N GLY A 61 4.13 0.59 -5.47
CA GLY A 61 4.73 -0.13 -4.35
C GLY A 61 4.01 -1.43 -4.00
N ALA A 62 2.68 -1.38 -3.87
CA ALA A 62 1.83 -2.56 -3.66
C ALA A 62 1.89 -3.52 -4.85
N GLY A 63 2.08 -3.00 -6.06
CA GLY A 63 2.23 -3.78 -7.29
C GLY A 63 3.63 -4.34 -7.56
N ASP A 64 4.61 -4.10 -6.69
CA ASP A 64 6.02 -4.43 -6.98
C ASP A 64 6.22 -5.95 -7.15
N ALA A 65 7.13 -6.32 -8.06
CA ALA A 65 7.49 -7.71 -8.29
C ALA A 65 8.31 -8.32 -7.14
N ASN A 66 8.98 -7.49 -6.34
CA ASN A 66 9.75 -7.92 -5.19
C ASN A 66 8.87 -7.91 -3.92
N ALA A 67 8.72 -9.08 -3.30
CA ALA A 67 7.87 -9.25 -2.12
C ALA A 67 8.27 -8.38 -0.92
N ASN A 68 9.56 -8.03 -0.76
CA ASN A 68 10.00 -7.16 0.33
C ASN A 68 9.59 -5.70 0.10
N VAL A 69 9.67 -5.23 -1.14
CA VAL A 69 9.20 -3.88 -1.50
C VAL A 69 7.69 -3.78 -1.31
N MET A 70 6.94 -4.79 -1.77
CA MET A 70 5.50 -4.88 -1.57
C MET A 70 5.12 -4.84 -0.08
N ASP A 71 5.79 -5.65 0.76
CA ASP A 71 5.52 -5.69 2.20
C ASP A 71 5.78 -4.33 2.88
N LYS A 72 6.89 -3.68 2.54
CA LYS A 72 7.22 -2.33 3.05
C LYS A 72 6.29 -1.25 2.52
N ALA A 73 5.84 -1.35 1.27
CA ALA A 73 4.85 -0.44 0.70
C ALA A 73 3.50 -0.54 1.42
N LEU A 74 3.07 -1.74 1.81
CA LEU A 74 1.85 -1.92 2.59
C LEU A 74 1.97 -1.38 4.01
N GLU A 75 3.12 -1.55 4.68
CA GLU A 75 3.38 -0.93 5.99
C GLU A 75 3.29 0.60 5.91
N ALA A 76 3.90 1.18 4.87
CA ALA A 76 3.84 2.62 4.62
C ALA A 76 2.43 3.08 4.25
N LEU A 77 1.69 2.30 3.46
CA LEU A 77 0.33 2.62 3.05
C LEU A 77 -0.62 2.66 4.25
N CYS A 78 -0.57 1.66 5.14
CA CYS A 78 -1.41 1.65 6.34
C CYS A 78 -1.10 2.86 7.23
N ALA A 79 0.18 3.19 7.40
CA ALA A 79 0.60 4.38 8.15
C ALA A 79 0.16 5.70 7.48
N TRP A 80 0.15 5.76 6.15
CA TRP A 80 -0.33 6.92 5.39
C TRP A 80 -1.86 7.07 5.50
N LEU A 81 -2.62 5.98 5.36
CA LEU A 81 -4.07 6.00 5.47
C LEU A 81 -4.53 6.41 6.88
N ALA A 82 -3.80 6.00 7.93
CA ALA A 82 -4.12 6.39 9.30
C ALA A 82 -4.04 7.90 9.59
N ILE A 83 -3.44 8.69 8.69
CA ILE A 83 -3.29 10.14 8.83
C ILE A 83 -3.89 10.93 7.65
N ALA A 84 -4.33 10.25 6.60
CA ALA A 84 -4.83 10.90 5.38
C ALA A 84 -6.31 11.28 5.53
N SER A 85 -6.69 12.41 4.92
CA SER A 85 -8.10 12.76 4.73
C SER A 85 -8.79 11.85 3.70
N GLU A 86 -10.12 11.78 3.74
CA GLU A 86 -10.96 11.14 2.72
C GLU A 86 -10.64 11.65 1.29
N SER A 87 -10.42 12.96 1.15
CA SER A 87 -10.08 13.60 -0.14
C SER A 87 -8.73 13.15 -0.68
N GLN A 88 -7.76 12.88 0.20
CA GLN A 88 -6.46 12.35 -0.21
C GLN A 88 -6.57 10.87 -0.58
N ALA A 89 -7.25 10.06 0.25
CA ALA A 89 -7.41 8.63 0.02
C ALA A 89 -8.14 8.33 -1.30
N SER A 90 -9.25 9.03 -1.57
CA SER A 90 -10.05 8.87 -2.79
C SER A 90 -9.25 9.09 -4.08
N ARG A 91 -8.24 9.97 -4.08
CA ARG A 91 -7.39 10.22 -5.26
C ARG A 91 -6.52 9.03 -5.67
N ILE A 92 -6.21 8.15 -4.73
CA ILE A 92 -5.34 6.99 -4.98
C ILE A 92 -6.08 5.65 -4.87
N ALA A 93 -7.33 5.66 -4.40
CA ALA A 93 -8.08 4.47 -4.04
C ALA A 93 -8.22 3.49 -5.22
N ASP A 94 -8.67 3.93 -6.39
CA ASP A 94 -8.93 3.05 -7.53
C ASP A 94 -7.69 2.23 -7.94
N GLY A 95 -6.57 2.92 -8.16
CA GLY A 95 -5.33 2.28 -8.59
C GLY A 95 -4.71 1.43 -7.48
N THR A 96 -4.73 1.93 -6.24
CA THR A 96 -4.08 1.26 -5.12
C THR A 96 -4.86 0.04 -4.66
N CYS A 97 -6.20 0.11 -4.53
CA CYS A 97 -7.04 -1.02 -4.18
C CYS A 97 -6.91 -2.16 -5.19
N VAL A 98 -6.88 -1.85 -6.51
CA VAL A 98 -6.67 -2.86 -7.56
C VAL A 98 -5.30 -3.53 -7.42
N ALA A 99 -4.24 -2.75 -7.16
CA ALA A 99 -2.89 -3.31 -6.96
C ALA A 99 -2.84 -4.21 -5.71
N VAL A 100 -3.38 -3.74 -4.59
CA VAL A 100 -3.41 -4.46 -3.32
C VAL A 100 -4.20 -5.77 -3.44
N ALA A 101 -5.42 -5.71 -3.97
CA ALA A 101 -6.27 -6.89 -4.10
C ALA A 101 -5.65 -7.95 -5.04
N SER A 102 -5.12 -7.53 -6.19
CA SER A 102 -4.60 -8.46 -7.21
C SER A 102 -3.21 -9.03 -6.91
N LYS A 103 -2.37 -8.32 -6.12
CA LYS A 103 -0.98 -8.71 -5.88
C LYS A 103 -0.72 -9.13 -4.44
N CYS A 104 -1.36 -8.49 -3.47
CA CYS A 104 -1.00 -8.62 -2.06
C CYS A 104 -1.85 -9.66 -1.32
N LEU A 105 -3.12 -9.87 -1.69
CA LEU A 105 -3.96 -10.91 -1.06
C LEU A 105 -3.42 -12.33 -1.30
N LYS A 106 -2.70 -12.54 -2.42
CA LYS A 106 -2.05 -13.83 -2.71
C LYS A 106 -0.69 -14.00 -2.02
N ALA A 107 -0.18 -12.99 -1.32
CA ALA A 107 1.13 -13.03 -0.68
C ALA A 107 1.16 -13.99 0.53
N ARG A 108 2.27 -14.00 1.25
CA ARG A 108 2.38 -14.71 2.54
C ARG A 108 1.42 -14.09 3.57
N ALA A 109 0.98 -14.87 4.55
CA ALA A 109 -0.01 -14.46 5.55
C ALA A 109 0.26 -13.07 6.15
N GLY A 110 1.49 -12.78 6.59
CA GLY A 110 1.82 -11.49 7.19
C GLY A 110 1.79 -10.29 6.22
N THR A 111 1.88 -10.50 4.91
CA THR A 111 1.73 -9.45 3.89
C THR A 111 0.27 -9.34 3.46
N ALA A 112 -0.44 -10.47 3.35
CA ALA A 112 -1.87 -10.49 3.07
C ALA A 112 -2.69 -9.81 4.18
N ALA A 113 -2.34 -9.99 5.46
CA ALA A 113 -3.00 -9.31 6.57
C ALA A 113 -2.91 -7.78 6.46
N LYS A 114 -1.73 -7.23 6.13
CA LYS A 114 -1.56 -5.79 5.87
C LYS A 114 -2.34 -5.31 4.65
N ALA A 115 -2.50 -6.18 3.64
CA ALA A 115 -3.31 -5.87 2.47
C ALA A 115 -4.80 -5.76 2.83
N GLN A 116 -5.30 -6.66 3.67
CA GLN A 116 -6.67 -6.62 4.18
C GLN A 116 -6.88 -5.37 5.05
N GLU A 117 -5.94 -5.06 5.95
CA GLU A 117 -5.95 -3.84 6.76
C GLU A 117 -5.98 -2.57 5.89
N ALA A 118 -5.11 -2.46 4.89
CA ALA A 118 -5.11 -1.32 3.97
C ALA A 118 -6.44 -1.15 3.23
N LEU A 119 -7.06 -2.24 2.78
CA LEU A 119 -8.37 -2.19 2.11
C LEU A 119 -9.47 -1.73 3.07
N LEU A 120 -9.46 -2.18 4.32
CA LEU A 120 -10.42 -1.73 5.34
C LEU A 120 -10.21 -0.26 5.72
N LEU A 121 -8.96 0.21 5.80
CA LEU A 121 -8.65 1.63 6.01
C LEU A 121 -9.15 2.50 4.85
N PHE A 122 -9.10 2.01 3.60
CA PHE A 122 -9.76 2.70 2.49
C PHE A 122 -11.28 2.77 2.68
N VAL A 123 -11.92 1.70 3.18
CA VAL A 123 -13.36 1.74 3.47
C VAL A 123 -13.67 2.77 4.56
N GLU A 124 -12.85 2.82 5.62
CA GLU A 124 -12.97 3.82 6.70
C GLU A 124 -12.87 5.26 6.18
N LEU A 125 -12.07 5.50 5.15
CA LEU A 125 -11.92 6.81 4.48
C LEU A 125 -12.90 7.00 3.30
N GLU A 126 -14.10 6.43 3.40
CA GLU A 126 -15.20 6.59 2.44
C GLU A 126 -14.84 6.12 1.00
N CYS A 127 -13.84 5.24 0.86
CA CYS A 127 -13.42 4.66 -0.43
C CYS A 127 -13.94 3.21 -0.61
N ALA A 128 -15.14 2.92 -0.09
CA ALA A 128 -15.75 1.59 -0.14
C ALA A 128 -15.94 1.07 -1.57
N SER A 129 -16.38 1.92 -2.51
CA SER A 129 -16.62 1.53 -3.91
C SER A 129 -15.36 0.96 -4.58
N ALA A 130 -14.22 1.66 -4.42
CA ALA A 130 -12.95 1.22 -5.00
C ALA A 130 -12.50 -0.13 -4.40
N THR A 131 -12.64 -0.28 -3.07
CA THR A 131 -12.32 -1.51 -2.36
C THR A 131 -13.19 -2.68 -2.80
N GLN A 132 -14.51 -2.47 -2.91
CA GLN A 132 -15.48 -3.49 -3.32
C GLN A 132 -15.21 -3.95 -4.75
N GLU A 133 -15.04 -3.02 -5.70
CA GLU A 133 -14.75 -3.36 -7.09
C GLU A 133 -13.44 -4.15 -7.23
N ALA A 134 -12.41 -3.78 -6.47
CA ALA A 134 -11.14 -4.49 -6.46
C ALA A 134 -11.29 -5.93 -5.91
N CYS A 135 -12.05 -6.10 -4.82
CA CYS A 135 -12.29 -7.40 -4.19
C CYS A 135 -13.22 -8.30 -5.02
N PHE A 136 -14.29 -7.77 -5.63
CA PHE A 136 -15.19 -8.55 -6.48
C PHE A 136 -14.47 -9.17 -7.68
N LYS A 137 -13.50 -8.46 -8.26
CA LYS A 137 -12.64 -9.02 -9.33
C LYS A 137 -11.85 -10.24 -8.84
N GLN A 138 -11.47 -10.31 -7.56
CA GLN A 138 -10.71 -11.43 -7.01
C GLN A 138 -11.58 -12.66 -6.68
N LEU A 139 -12.90 -12.53 -6.61
CA LEU A 139 -13.80 -13.67 -6.38
C LEU A 139 -13.78 -14.69 -7.54
N GLY A 140 -13.31 -14.27 -8.72
CA GLY A 140 -13.08 -15.14 -9.88
C GLY A 140 -11.67 -15.72 -9.97
N ASP A 141 -10.79 -15.50 -8.99
CA ASP A 141 -9.42 -16.01 -9.03
C ASP A 141 -9.39 -17.54 -8.93
N LYS A 142 -8.44 -18.18 -9.63
CA LYS A 142 -8.26 -19.64 -9.62
C LYS A 142 -7.60 -20.16 -8.35
N VAL A 143 -7.05 -19.27 -7.52
CA VAL A 143 -6.37 -19.58 -6.27
C VAL A 143 -7.37 -19.39 -5.11
N PRO A 144 -7.83 -20.48 -4.46
CA PRO A 144 -8.89 -20.39 -3.45
C PRO A 144 -8.57 -19.46 -2.28
N LYS A 145 -7.31 -19.41 -1.83
CA LYS A 145 -6.90 -18.51 -0.73
C LYS A 145 -7.07 -17.02 -1.06
N VAL A 146 -7.02 -16.65 -2.35
CA VAL A 146 -7.25 -15.27 -2.79
C VAL A 146 -8.72 -14.94 -2.73
N VAL A 147 -9.58 -15.86 -3.19
CA VAL A 147 -11.04 -15.74 -3.12
C VAL A 147 -11.49 -15.60 -1.66
N VAL A 148 -10.98 -16.45 -0.76
CA VAL A 148 -11.27 -16.36 0.68
C VAL A 148 -10.81 -15.03 1.25
N ALA A 149 -9.57 -14.61 1.00
CA ALA A 149 -9.06 -13.36 1.54
C ALA A 149 -9.85 -12.12 1.05
N ALA A 150 -10.31 -12.12 -0.21
CA ALA A 150 -11.16 -11.06 -0.75
C ALA A 150 -12.57 -11.08 -0.15
N LEU A 151 -13.15 -12.28 0.06
CA LEU A 151 -14.44 -12.43 0.74
C LEU A 151 -14.36 -11.97 2.20
N ASP A 152 -13.27 -12.28 2.90
CA ASP A 152 -13.04 -11.85 4.28
C ASP A 152 -12.99 -10.32 4.38
N VAL A 153 -12.33 -9.63 3.42
CA VAL A 153 -12.34 -8.15 3.37
C VAL A 153 -13.75 -7.62 3.18
N LEU A 154 -14.52 -8.19 2.24
CA LEU A 154 -15.90 -7.76 1.99
C LEU A 154 -16.80 -7.99 3.22
N LEU A 155 -16.65 -9.13 3.88
CA LEU A 155 -17.40 -9.48 5.07
C LEU A 155 -17.06 -8.54 6.23
N GLU A 156 -15.77 -8.30 6.46
CA GLU A 156 -15.32 -7.40 7.52
C GLU A 156 -15.75 -5.96 7.25
N ALA A 157 -15.65 -5.50 5.99
CA ALA A 157 -16.13 -4.18 5.60
C ALA A 157 -17.62 -3.99 5.92
N VAL A 158 -18.47 -4.96 5.58
CA VAL A 158 -19.90 -4.91 5.92
C VAL A 158 -20.14 -4.98 7.43
N SER A 159 -19.35 -5.79 8.14
CA SER A 159 -19.52 -5.99 9.59
C SER A 159 -19.11 -4.74 10.38
N ALA A 160 -18.05 -4.05 9.96
CA ALA A 160 -17.51 -2.88 10.63
C ALA A 160 -18.20 -1.57 10.21
N PHE A 161 -18.52 -1.41 8.92
CA PHE A 161 -18.97 -0.13 8.35
C PHE A 161 -20.41 -0.15 7.82
N GLY A 162 -21.02 -1.34 7.68
CA GLY A 162 -22.34 -1.51 7.10
C GLY A 162 -22.32 -1.58 5.57
N THR A 163 -23.49 -1.44 4.96
CA THR A 163 -23.69 -1.66 3.51
C THR A 163 -23.81 -0.37 2.70
N LYS A 164 -23.48 0.78 3.29
CA LYS A 164 -23.52 2.06 2.59
C LYS A 164 -22.21 2.32 1.87
#